data_AF-A0A227IKN7-F1
#
_entry.id   AF-A0A227IKN7-F1
#
_cell.length_a   1.000
_cell.length_b   1.000
_cell.length_c   1.000
_cell.angle_alpha   90.00
_cell.angle_beta   90.00
_cell.angle_gamma   90.00
#
_symmetry.space_group_name_H-M   'P 1'
#
loop_
_entity.id
_entity.type
_entity.pdbx_description
1 polymer ?
#
loop_
_entity_poly.entity_id
_entity_poly.type
_entity_poly.pdbx_seq_one_letter_code
_entity_poly.pdbx_strand_id
1 'polypeptide(L)' 'YSNIAKFHKAQKPQPIKVETQPGVMCEQVTRPIQKVGLYIPGGSAPLPSTVLMLGVPAKIAGCRKVVLCSPPPIADEILY' A
#
# COMPACT_ATOMS: atom_id res chain seq x y z
N TYR A 1 -9.90 5.72 -7.90
CA TYR A 1 -9.77 5.07 -6.58
C TYR A 1 -10.49 3.71 -6.48
N SER A 2 -11.82 3.63 -6.67
CA SER A 2 -12.65 2.44 -6.37
C SER A 2 -12.14 1.14 -6.99
N ASN A 3 -11.81 1.13 -8.29
CA ASN A 3 -11.32 -0.05 -8.99
C ASN A 3 -9.98 -0.54 -8.44
N ILE A 4 -9.04 0.38 -8.17
CA ILE A 4 -7.73 0.09 -7.59
C ILE A 4 -7.91 -0.53 -6.19
N ALA A 5 -8.79 0.06 -5.37
CA ALA A 5 -9.07 -0.42 -4.04
C ALA A 5 -9.73 -1.81 -4.06
N LYS A 6 -10.67 -2.06 -4.99
CA LYS A 6 -11.31 -3.37 -5.16
C LYS A 6 -10.27 -4.45 -5.45
N PHE A 7 -9.36 -4.19 -6.39
CA PHE A 7 -8.32 -5.14 -6.77
C PHE A 7 -7.33 -5.43 -5.63
N HIS A 8 -6.79 -4.38 -4.99
CA HIS A 8 -5.81 -4.56 -3.91
C HIS A 8 -6.41 -5.14 -2.62
N LYS A 9 -7.71 -4.93 -2.36
CA LYS A 9 -8.40 -5.61 -1.25
C LYS A 9 -8.50 -7.12 -1.48
N ALA A 10 -8.72 -7.56 -2.72
CA ALA A 10 -8.81 -8.97 -3.08
C ALA A 10 -7.47 -9.72 -2.88
N GLN A 11 -6.35 -9.01 -2.86
CA GLN A 11 -5.01 -9.57 -2.63
C GLN A 11 -4.67 -9.80 -1.16
N LYS A 12 -5.54 -9.44 -0.20
CA LYS A 12 -5.25 -9.66 1.22
C LYS A 12 -5.02 -11.17 1.48
N PRO A 13 -3.85 -11.56 2.02
CA PRO A 13 -3.60 -12.95 2.36
C PRO A 13 -4.59 -13.44 3.41
N GLN A 14 -5.08 -14.65 3.24
CA GLN A 14 -5.84 -15.32 4.28
C GLN A 14 -4.89 -15.79 5.40
N PRO A 15 -5.33 -15.82 6.66
CA PRO A 15 -4.54 -16.39 7.74
C PRO A 15 -4.20 -17.85 7.44
N ILE A 16 -2.92 -18.22 7.61
CA ILE A 16 -2.47 -19.60 7.50
C ILE A 16 -2.16 -20.09 8.90
N LYS A 17 -2.76 -21.22 9.28
CA LYS A 17 -2.48 -21.92 10.53
C LYS A 17 -2.56 -23.42 10.27
N VAL A 18 -1.47 -24.14 10.51
CA VAL A 18 -1.31 -25.55 10.16
C VAL A 18 -0.61 -26.27 11.30
N GLU A 19 -1.13 -27.43 11.70
CA GLU A 19 -0.40 -28.39 12.52
C GLU A 19 0.44 -29.26 11.59
N THR A 20 1.77 -29.12 11.65
CA THR A 20 2.66 -29.81 10.69
C THR A 20 2.98 -31.24 11.13
N GLN A 21 3.00 -31.47 12.44
CA GLN A 21 3.14 -32.73 13.12
C GLN A 21 2.36 -32.64 14.45
N PRO A 22 1.97 -33.77 15.08
CA PRO A 22 1.24 -33.73 16.34
C PRO A 22 1.90 -32.82 17.39
N GLY A 23 1.19 -31.78 17.80
CA GLY A 23 1.64 -30.76 18.76
C GLY A 23 2.45 -29.59 18.18
N VAL A 24 2.76 -29.57 16.87
CA VAL A 24 3.58 -28.54 16.23
C VAL A 24 2.74 -27.60 15.36
N MET A 25 2.33 -26.48 15.95
CA MET A 25 1.55 -25.44 15.27
C MET A 25 2.45 -24.42 14.56
N CYS A 26 2.19 -24.19 13.28
CA CYS A 26 2.79 -23.13 12.48
C CYS A 26 1.72 -22.14 12.02
N GLU A 27 2.03 -20.85 12.06
CA GLU A 27 1.14 -19.79 11.55
C GLU A 27 1.89 -18.78 10.69
N GLN A 28 1.20 -18.24 9.68
CA GLN A 28 1.68 -17.10 8.92
C GLN A 28 0.90 -15.85 9.33
N VAL A 29 1.64 -14.86 9.79
CA VAL A 29 1.08 -13.63 10.34
C VAL A 29 1.55 -12.44 9.50
N THR A 30 0.63 -11.82 8.79
CA THR A 30 0.91 -10.61 8.01
C THR A 30 0.78 -9.37 8.88
N ARG A 31 1.77 -8.46 8.79
CA ARG A 31 1.77 -7.15 9.48
C ARG A 31 2.21 -6.06 8.49
N PRO A 32 1.61 -4.86 8.55
CA PRO A 32 2.05 -3.76 7.71
C PRO A 32 3.41 -3.22 8.13
N ILE A 33 4.15 -2.70 7.16
CA ILE A 33 5.30 -1.82 7.43
C ILE A 33 4.78 -0.57 8.14
N GLN A 34 5.44 -0.17 9.24
CA GLN A 34 4.96 0.95 10.05
C GLN A 34 5.03 2.29 9.33
N LYS A 35 6.07 2.53 8.53
CA LYS A 35 6.32 3.79 7.82
C LYS A 35 6.74 3.51 6.38
N VAL A 36 6.08 4.13 5.40
CA VAL A 36 6.41 3.98 3.97
C VAL A 36 6.55 5.34 3.30
N GLY A 37 7.53 5.44 2.40
CA GLY A 37 7.74 6.60 1.53
C GLY A 37 7.24 6.31 0.13
N LEU A 38 6.46 7.22 -0.44
CA LEU A 38 5.88 7.14 -1.78
C LEU A 38 6.48 8.27 -2.61
N TYR A 39 7.30 7.92 -3.61
CA TYR A 39 7.88 8.92 -4.51
C TYR A 39 7.01 9.08 -5.75
N ILE A 40 6.64 10.32 -6.06
CA ILE A 40 5.85 10.68 -7.24
C ILE A 40 6.77 11.52 -8.11
N PRO A 41 7.16 11.03 -9.30
CA PRO A 41 7.96 11.80 -10.22
C PRO A 41 7.26 13.12 -10.57
N GLY A 42 8.03 14.20 -10.55
CA GLY A 42 7.65 15.47 -11.17
C GLY A 42 8.03 15.49 -12.66
N GLY A 43 7.70 16.57 -13.36
CA GLY A 43 8.05 16.75 -14.77
C GLY A 43 7.01 17.58 -15.51
N SER A 44 6.89 17.34 -16.81
CA SER A 44 5.99 18.07 -17.70
C SER A 44 4.51 17.74 -17.52
N ALA A 45 4.16 16.66 -16.82
CA ALA A 45 2.78 16.26 -16.58
C ALA A 45 2.60 15.70 -15.15
N PRO A 46 1.48 16.02 -14.47
CA PRO A 46 1.16 15.44 -13.18
C PRO A 46 0.83 13.94 -13.32
N LEU A 47 1.25 13.14 -12.34
CA LEU A 47 1.01 11.69 -12.30
C LEU A 47 0.13 11.29 -11.11
N PRO A 48 -1.15 11.73 -11.05
CA PRO A 48 -2.07 11.37 -9.96
C PRO A 48 -2.36 9.86 -9.93
N SER A 49 -2.22 9.17 -11.07
CA SER A 49 -2.31 7.71 -11.14
C SER A 49 -1.28 7.02 -10.24
N THR A 50 -0.05 7.53 -10.18
CA THR A 50 1.02 7.00 -9.32
C THR A 50 0.67 7.17 -7.84
N VAL A 51 0.10 8.32 -7.46
CA VAL A 51 -0.39 8.57 -6.10
C VAL A 51 -1.40 7.50 -5.70
N LEU A 52 -2.37 7.22 -6.56
CA LEU A 52 -3.40 6.21 -6.32
C LEU A 52 -2.79 4.80 -6.23
N MET A 53 -1.89 4.44 -7.14
CA MET A 53 -1.30 3.11 -7.18
C MET A 53 -0.38 2.82 -5.99
N LEU A 54 0.19 3.85 -5.35
CA LEU A 54 1.03 3.69 -4.17
C LEU A 54 0.25 3.86 -2.86
N GLY A 55 -0.58 4.89 -2.77
CA GLY A 55 -1.29 5.27 -1.53
C GLY A 55 -2.43 4.32 -1.17
N VAL A 56 -3.18 3.83 -2.17
CA VAL A 56 -4.30 2.92 -1.94
C VAL A 56 -3.85 1.60 -1.29
N PRO A 57 -2.87 0.85 -1.81
CA PRO A 57 -2.41 -0.37 -1.14
C PRO A 57 -1.74 -0.09 0.21
N ALA A 58 -0.98 1.01 0.37
CA ALA A 58 -0.41 1.37 1.67
C ALA A 58 -1.49 1.57 2.75
N LYS A 59 -2.61 2.22 2.38
CA LYS A 59 -3.77 2.37 3.26
C LYS A 59 -4.47 1.04 3.56
N ILE A 60 -4.64 0.18 2.56
CA ILE A 60 -5.29 -1.14 2.71
C ILE A 60 -4.47 -2.07 3.62
N ALA A 61 -3.13 -2.03 3.49
CA ALA A 61 -2.20 -2.78 4.34
C ALA A 61 -2.25 -2.32 5.79
N GLY A 62 -2.52 -1.03 6.04
CA GLY A 62 -2.56 -0.44 7.38
C GLY A 62 -1.22 0.17 7.79
N CYS A 63 -0.44 0.69 6.83
CA CYS A 63 0.79 1.44 7.12
C CYS A 63 0.45 2.67 7.98
N ARG A 64 1.10 2.81 9.15
CA ARG A 64 0.76 3.84 10.14
C ARG A 64 1.18 5.24 9.69
N LYS A 65 2.34 5.36 9.04
CA LYS A 65 2.83 6.62 8.46
C LYS A 65 3.06 6.44 6.97
N VAL A 66 2.41 7.25 6.17
CA VAL A 66 2.59 7.30 4.72
C VAL A 66 3.14 8.69 4.40
N VAL A 67 4.33 8.75 3.80
CA VAL A 67 4.98 10.02 3.42
C VAL A 67 5.06 10.08 1.91
N LEU A 68 4.54 11.15 1.33
CA LEU A 68 4.62 11.41 -0.11
C LEU A 68 5.76 12.40 -0.38
N CYS A 69 6.62 12.09 -1.33
CA CYS A 69 7.69 12.96 -1.80
C CYS A 69 7.52 13.23 -3.29
N SER A 70 7.53 14.50 -3.69
CA SER A 70 7.51 14.91 -5.10
C SER A 70 8.32 16.21 -5.29
N PRO A 71 9.06 16.37 -6.40
CA PRO A 71 9.76 17.61 -6.71
C PRO A 71 8.81 18.81 -6.85
N PRO A 72 9.20 20.02 -6.40
CA PRO A 72 8.37 21.22 -6.57
C PRO A 72 8.46 21.82 -8.00
N PRO A 73 7.45 22.56 -8.47
CA PRO A 73 6.15 22.79 -7.82
C PRO A 73 5.29 21.51 -7.88
N ILE A 74 4.53 21.25 -6.81
CA ILE A 74 3.63 20.10 -6.75
C ILE A 74 2.29 20.51 -7.37
N ALA A 75 1.85 19.76 -8.37
CA ALA A 75 0.58 19.99 -9.04
C ALA A 75 -0.62 19.66 -8.13
N ASP A 76 -1.73 20.38 -8.28
CA ASP A 76 -2.93 20.23 -7.44
C ASP A 76 -3.52 18.82 -7.53
N GLU A 77 -3.43 18.17 -8.69
CA GLU A 77 -3.91 16.80 -8.88
C GLU A 77 -3.14 15.77 -8.04
N ILE A 78 -1.91 16.07 -7.61
CA ILE A 78 -1.12 15.22 -6.71
C ILE A 78 -1.55 15.42 -5.25
N LEU A 79 -2.10 16.60 -4.90
CA LEU A 79 -2.51 16.97 -3.54
C LEU A 79 -3.97 16.62 -3.22
N TYR A 80 -4.81 16.44 -4.24
CA TYR A 80 -6.24 16.10 -4.14
C TYR A 80 -6.49 14.67 -3.63
#